data_AF-A0A932JPV0-F1
#
_entry.id   AF-A0A932JPV0-F1
#
_cell.length_a   1.000
_cell.length_b   1.000
_cell.length_c   1.000
_cell.angle_alpha   90.00
_cell.angle_beta   90.00
_cell.angle_gamma   90.00
#
_symmetry.space_group_name_H-M   'P 1'
#
loop_
_entity.id
_entity.type
_entity.pdbx_description
1 polymer ?
#
loop_
_entity_poly.entity_id
_entity_poly.type
_entity_poly.pdbx_seq_one_letter_code
_entity_poly.pdbx_strand_id
1 'polypeptide(L)'
;HTFFIEQHFQRYLTPRYARGAPSWFYLIVLPAGLLPWTAPFLAGWLGAARKPSADPRAAALAAWIAGVIAFFSTSHSKLATYALPVFPHAALLAALALDQGLPAWAKRCSRALGGALLAAALAALALAVRPHAAADSIGADPALLRALIILASALIAALGSAQLYAPSARRPALILGAAGLAAGVLAFAGMRAASPLISAKELSLAVRGAAGAGDHVWTYGTYLHGLPFYSGRRVDKMVYFVGEFHYPKREAVYAERFGDDNAVTALPRRGGKTFVAMKTRERAHFETLPSPGSITGWRQFGPWSLAEISAAN
;
A
#
# COMPACT_ATOMS: atom_id res chain seq x y z
N HIS A 1 -22.59 11.73 -15.41
CA HIS A 1 -23.16 11.13 -14.19
C HIS A 1 -22.09 10.42 -13.33
N THR A 2 -21.42 9.37 -13.82
CA THR A 2 -20.45 8.55 -13.06
C THR A 2 -19.38 9.34 -12.30
N PHE A 3 -18.67 10.26 -12.98
CA PHE A 3 -17.56 10.99 -12.37
C PHE A 3 -18.02 11.90 -11.21
N PHE A 4 -18.99 12.79 -11.44
CA PHE A 4 -19.42 13.73 -10.40
C PHE A 4 -20.28 13.05 -9.32
N ILE A 5 -21.31 12.30 -9.70
CA ILE A 5 -22.27 11.75 -8.73
C ILE A 5 -21.69 10.55 -7.98
N GLU A 6 -21.24 9.52 -8.70
CA GLU A 6 -20.78 8.29 -8.05
C GLU A 6 -19.39 8.48 -7.40
N GLN A 7 -18.43 9.14 -8.07
CA GLN A 7 -17.07 9.28 -7.52
C GLN A 7 -16.89 10.40 -6.49
N HIS A 8 -17.72 11.45 -6.48
CA HIS A 8 -17.57 12.52 -5.48
C HIS A 8 -18.64 12.40 -4.40
N PHE A 9 -19.92 12.61 -4.76
CA PHE A 9 -21.00 12.68 -3.78
C PHE A 9 -21.29 11.32 -3.13
N GLN A 10 -21.48 10.24 -3.91
CA GLN A 10 -21.77 8.93 -3.32
C GLN A 10 -20.59 8.37 -2.53
N ARG A 11 -19.35 8.53 -3.00
CA ARG A 11 -18.17 8.12 -2.21
C ARG A 11 -18.05 8.83 -0.87
N TYR A 12 -18.40 10.11 -0.82
CA TYR A 12 -18.32 10.92 0.39
C TYR A 12 -19.49 10.63 1.34
N LEU A 13 -20.72 10.69 0.83
CA LEU A 13 -21.96 10.70 1.61
C LEU A 13 -22.56 9.32 1.88
N THR A 14 -22.10 8.25 1.22
CA THR A 14 -22.73 6.93 1.33
C THR A 14 -21.73 5.82 1.67
N PRO A 15 -22.17 4.77 2.39
CA PRO A 15 -21.30 3.64 2.73
C PRO A 15 -21.01 2.71 1.54
N ARG A 16 -21.55 3.00 0.33
CA ARG A 16 -21.40 2.16 -0.87
C ARG A 16 -19.94 1.83 -1.21
N TYR A 17 -19.03 2.76 -0.92
CA TYR A 17 -17.59 2.61 -1.12
C TYR A 17 -16.81 2.67 0.20
N ALA A 18 -17.48 2.36 1.32
CA ALA A 18 -16.86 2.38 2.63
C ALA A 18 -15.76 1.31 2.70
N ARG A 19 -14.63 1.70 3.29
CA ARG A 19 -13.50 0.80 3.55
C ARG A 19 -13.44 0.36 5.01
N GLY A 20 -14.54 0.53 5.75
CA GLY A 20 -14.66 0.14 7.17
C GLY A 20 -13.84 1.00 8.15
N ALA A 21 -13.26 2.12 7.71
CA ALA A 21 -12.42 2.95 8.57
C ALA A 21 -13.27 3.84 9.51
N PRO A 22 -12.95 3.89 10.82
CA PRO A 22 -13.70 4.68 11.80
C PRO A 22 -13.54 6.19 11.58
N SER A 23 -14.39 6.99 12.22
CA SER A 23 -14.32 8.46 12.15
C SER A 23 -12.98 9.02 12.69
N TRP A 24 -12.39 8.35 13.68
CA TRP A 24 -11.09 8.72 14.26
C TRP A 24 -9.88 8.24 13.45
N PHE A 25 -10.06 7.66 12.26
CA PHE A 25 -8.99 7.10 11.43
C PHE A 25 -7.81 8.07 11.23
N TYR A 26 -8.07 9.34 10.91
CA TYR A 26 -7.02 10.32 10.68
C TYR A 26 -6.32 10.82 11.96
N LEU A 27 -6.91 10.61 13.14
CA LEU A 27 -6.25 10.88 14.43
C LEU A 27 -5.07 9.94 14.67
N ILE A 28 -5.02 8.78 13.99
CA ILE A 28 -3.88 7.86 14.03
C ILE A 28 -2.97 8.08 12.81
N VAL A 29 -3.55 8.19 11.61
CA VAL A 29 -2.78 8.32 10.36
C VAL A 29 -1.88 9.55 10.37
N LEU A 30 -2.40 10.70 10.82
CA LEU A 30 -1.64 11.94 10.79
C LEU A 30 -0.41 11.90 11.73
N PRO A 31 -0.55 11.57 13.03
CA PRO A 31 0.61 11.43 13.92
C PRO A 31 1.61 10.37 13.47
N ALA A 32 1.15 9.25 12.92
CA ALA A 32 2.02 8.17 12.44
C ALA A 32 2.81 8.59 11.19
N GLY A 33 2.15 9.23 10.22
CA GLY A 33 2.81 9.73 9.01
C GLY A 33 3.78 10.88 9.29
N LEU A 34 3.63 11.57 10.42
CA LEU A 34 4.51 12.66 10.84
C LEU A 34 5.73 12.19 11.63
N LEU A 35 5.94 10.89 11.85
CA LEU A 35 7.18 10.44 12.51
C LEU A 35 8.41 10.82 11.67
N PRO A 36 9.49 11.35 12.28
CA PRO A 36 9.70 11.53 13.73
C PRO A 36 9.28 12.92 14.29
N TRP A 37 8.62 13.78 13.50
CA TRP A 37 8.21 15.15 13.86
C TRP A 37 6.86 15.27 14.58
N THR A 38 6.23 14.17 14.99
CA THR A 38 4.90 14.17 15.62
C THR A 38 4.77 15.14 16.80
N ALA A 39 5.69 15.07 17.77
CA ALA A 39 5.64 15.95 18.94
C ALA A 39 5.97 17.43 18.62
N PRO A 40 6.99 17.75 17.79
CA PRO A 40 7.17 19.09 17.25
C PRO A 40 5.92 19.66 16.55
N PHE A 41 5.27 18.85 15.69
CA PHE A 41 4.03 19.24 15.03
C PHE A 41 2.93 19.57 16.05
N LEU A 42 2.68 18.69 17.02
CA LEU A 42 1.65 18.92 18.03
C LEU A 42 1.93 20.16 18.86
N ALA A 43 3.20 20.44 19.18
CA ALA A 43 3.60 21.66 19.88
C ALA A 43 3.30 22.92 19.04
N GLY A 44 3.64 22.91 17.75
CA GLY A 44 3.36 24.01 16.83
C GLY A 44 1.87 24.23 16.61
N TRP A 45 1.10 23.15 16.40
CA TRP A 45 -0.34 23.21 16.19
C TRP A 45 -1.08 23.73 17.44
N LEU A 46 -0.74 23.23 18.64
CA LEU A 46 -1.31 23.73 19.90
C LEU A 46 -0.90 25.19 20.18
N GLY A 47 0.32 25.58 19.83
CA GLY A 47 0.78 26.96 19.93
C GLY A 47 -0.05 27.90 19.06
N ALA A 48 -0.22 27.56 17.79
CA ALA A 48 -1.02 28.30 16.82
C ALA A 48 -2.50 28.40 17.24
N ALA A 49 -3.07 27.30 17.75
CA ALA A 49 -4.48 27.25 18.18
C ALA A 49 -4.75 28.07 19.46
N ARG A 50 -3.78 28.18 20.38
CA ARG A 50 -3.95 28.91 21.65
C ARG A 50 -3.81 30.42 21.49
N LYS A 51 -2.99 30.90 20.55
CA LYS A 51 -2.73 32.32 20.33
C LYS A 51 -2.82 32.67 18.84
N PRO A 52 -4.00 32.54 18.21
CA PRO A 52 -4.14 32.71 16.77
C PRO A 52 -3.81 34.13 16.28
N SER A 53 -3.97 35.14 17.14
CA SER A 53 -3.62 36.53 16.83
C SER A 53 -2.12 36.82 16.88
N ALA A 54 -1.33 35.98 17.56
CA ALA A 54 0.12 36.20 17.69
C ALA A 54 0.86 35.88 16.38
N ASP A 55 0.38 34.86 15.65
CA ASP A 55 0.87 34.54 14.31
C ASP A 55 -0.31 34.05 13.44
N PRO A 56 -0.96 34.95 12.68
CA PRO A 56 -2.06 34.61 11.79
C PRO A 56 -1.69 33.58 10.73
N ARG A 57 -0.41 33.49 10.33
CA ARG A 57 0.05 32.51 9.33
C ARG A 57 0.05 31.11 9.95
N ALA A 58 0.62 30.96 11.14
CA ALA A 58 0.58 29.69 11.87
C ALA A 58 -0.87 29.26 12.17
N ALA A 59 -1.75 30.22 12.52
CA ALA A 59 -3.17 29.96 12.70
C ALA A 59 -3.84 29.44 11.41
N ALA A 60 -3.55 30.06 10.26
CA ALA A 60 -4.06 29.61 8.96
C ALA A 60 -3.56 28.18 8.61
N LEU A 61 -2.29 27.87 8.87
CA LEU A 61 -1.76 26.51 8.68
C LEU A 61 -2.49 25.49 9.57
N ALA A 62 -2.71 25.83 10.85
CA ALA A 62 -3.41 24.96 11.78
C ALA A 62 -4.89 24.76 11.40
N ALA A 63 -5.56 25.83 10.93
CA ALA A 63 -6.93 25.79 10.44
C ALA A 63 -7.07 24.95 9.17
N TRP A 64 -6.12 25.04 8.23
CA TRP A 64 -6.09 24.18 7.05
C TRP A 64 -6.03 22.70 7.41
N ILE A 65 -5.10 22.35 8.30
CA ILE A 65 -4.96 20.97 8.80
C ILE A 65 -6.27 20.51 9.45
N ALA A 66 -6.84 21.32 10.34
CA ALA A 66 -8.10 21.00 11.01
C ALA A 66 -9.25 20.80 10.01
N GLY A 67 -9.39 21.68 9.02
CA GLY A 67 -10.43 21.62 8.00
C GLY A 67 -10.33 20.37 7.13
N VAL A 68 -9.14 20.06 6.62
CA VAL A 68 -8.91 18.86 5.77
C VAL A 68 -9.14 17.58 6.56
N ILE A 69 -8.61 17.49 7.80
CA ILE A 69 -8.79 16.32 8.65
C ILE A 69 -10.27 16.16 9.02
N ALA A 70 -10.97 17.22 9.41
CA ALA A 70 -12.40 17.17 9.70
C ALA A 70 -13.20 16.69 8.47
N PHE A 71 -12.96 17.29 7.30
CA PHE A 71 -13.65 16.96 6.06
C PHE A 71 -13.51 15.48 5.67
N PHE A 72 -12.30 14.91 5.74
CA PHE A 72 -12.11 13.49 5.39
C PHE A 72 -12.50 12.54 6.52
N SER A 73 -12.54 13.00 7.77
CA SER A 73 -12.99 12.17 8.90
C SER A 73 -14.49 11.88 8.83
N THR A 74 -15.28 12.80 8.27
CA THR A 74 -16.72 12.62 8.02
C THR A 74 -17.04 11.83 6.75
N SER A 75 -16.07 11.62 5.85
CA SER A 75 -16.27 10.82 4.62
C SER A 75 -16.47 9.32 4.92
N HIS A 76 -17.41 8.67 4.24
CA HIS A 76 -17.57 7.20 4.33
C HIS A 76 -16.41 6.41 3.70
N SER A 77 -15.84 6.92 2.60
CA SER A 77 -14.65 6.34 1.98
C SER A 77 -13.41 7.06 2.49
N LYS A 78 -12.50 6.33 3.16
CA LYS A 78 -11.26 6.89 3.72
C LYS A 78 -10.06 6.16 3.15
N LEU A 79 -9.04 6.93 2.79
CA LEU A 79 -7.72 6.44 2.40
C LEU A 79 -6.66 7.27 3.10
N ALA A 80 -5.58 6.63 3.56
CA ALA A 80 -4.50 7.32 4.27
C ALA A 80 -3.92 8.49 3.45
N THR A 81 -3.84 8.34 2.13
CA THR A 81 -3.31 9.35 1.21
C THR A 81 -4.19 10.60 1.10
N TYR A 82 -5.44 10.59 1.55
CA TYR A 82 -6.25 11.82 1.59
C TYR A 82 -5.70 12.86 2.58
N ALA A 83 -4.88 12.44 3.54
CA ALA A 83 -4.18 13.36 4.43
C ALA A 83 -2.96 14.02 3.78
N LEU A 84 -2.48 13.59 2.60
CA LEU A 84 -1.27 14.12 1.97
C LEU A 84 -1.19 15.66 1.91
N PRO A 85 -2.27 16.39 1.58
CA PRO A 85 -2.24 17.86 1.53
C PRO A 85 -1.94 18.56 2.88
N VAL A 86 -2.07 17.86 4.02
CA VAL A 86 -1.82 18.46 5.33
C VAL A 86 -0.35 18.43 5.75
N PHE A 87 0.46 17.55 5.16
CA PHE A 87 1.86 17.34 5.58
C PHE A 87 2.77 18.56 5.40
N PRO A 88 2.71 19.34 4.30
CA PRO A 88 3.51 20.55 4.18
C PRO A 88 3.21 21.58 5.29
N HIS A 89 1.94 21.75 5.63
CA HIS A 89 1.48 22.65 6.68
C HIS A 89 1.94 22.17 8.07
N ALA A 90 1.83 20.87 8.31
CA ALA A 90 2.29 20.24 9.56
C ALA A 90 3.82 20.36 9.72
N ALA A 91 4.58 20.22 8.64
CA ALA A 91 6.04 20.39 8.64
C ALA A 91 6.45 21.82 8.99
N LEU A 92 5.75 22.83 8.45
CA LEU A 92 5.99 24.24 8.81
C LEU A 92 5.70 24.51 10.29
N LEU A 93 4.58 24.00 10.82
CA LEU A 93 4.28 24.13 12.26
C LEU A 93 5.31 23.42 13.14
N ALA A 94 5.77 22.23 12.73
CA ALA A 94 6.84 21.52 13.42
C ALA A 94 8.16 22.31 13.42
N ALA A 95 8.52 22.93 12.29
CA ALA A 95 9.72 23.76 12.17
C ALA A 95 9.64 24.99 13.08
N LEU A 96 8.51 25.70 13.09
CA LEU A 96 8.28 26.84 13.98
C LEU A 96 8.43 26.44 15.45
N ALA A 97 7.87 25.29 15.86
CA ALA A 97 7.98 24.82 17.23
C ALA A 97 9.41 24.41 17.62
N LEU A 98 10.20 23.89 16.68
CA LEU A 98 11.60 23.57 16.90
C LEU A 98 12.45 24.83 17.07
N ASP A 99 12.18 25.85 16.26
CA ASP A 99 12.88 27.14 16.29
C ASP A 99 12.60 27.93 17.57
N GLN A 100 11.33 27.95 18.01
CA GLN A 100 10.90 28.61 19.25
C GLN A 100 11.29 27.82 20.52
N GLY A 101 11.78 26.60 20.36
CA GLY A 101 12.11 25.70 21.46
C GLY A 101 10.91 24.89 21.94
N LEU A 102 11.06 23.56 21.92
CA LEU A 102 9.98 22.65 22.31
C LEU A 102 9.63 22.76 23.81
N PRO A 103 8.34 22.73 24.17
CA PRO A 103 7.91 22.66 25.56
C PRO A 103 8.32 21.32 26.21
N ALA A 104 8.45 21.30 27.53
CA ALA A 104 8.92 20.13 28.29
C ALA A 104 8.06 18.86 28.06
N TRP A 105 6.75 19.01 27.88
CA TRP A 105 5.88 17.88 27.56
C TRP A 105 6.20 17.27 26.20
N ALA A 106 6.46 18.09 25.17
CA ALA A 106 6.76 17.61 23.83
C ALA A 106 8.10 16.87 23.80
N LYS A 107 9.12 17.40 24.52
CA LYS A 107 10.41 16.72 24.71
C LYS A 107 10.24 15.36 25.39
N ARG A 108 9.41 15.27 26.44
CA ARG A 108 9.11 14.00 27.13
C ARG A 108 8.39 13.01 26.22
N CYS A 109 7.37 13.46 25.48
CA CYS A 109 6.65 12.62 24.52
C CYS A 109 7.58 12.08 23.42
N SER A 110 8.45 12.92 22.84
CA SER A 110 9.46 12.46 21.88
C SER A 110 10.36 11.38 22.46
N ARG A 111 10.90 11.57 23.68
CA ARG A 111 11.77 10.57 24.30
C ARG A 111 11.04 9.26 24.61
N ALA A 112 9.82 9.33 25.13
CA ALA A 112 9.00 8.16 25.43
C ALA A 112 8.68 7.35 24.16
N LEU A 113 8.25 8.05 23.10
CA LEU A 113 7.99 7.44 21.79
C LEU A 113 9.27 6.87 21.17
N GLY A 114 10.39 7.59 21.27
CA GLY A 114 11.69 7.12 20.83
C GLY A 114 12.10 5.82 21.52
N GLY A 115 11.97 5.75 22.85
CA GLY A 115 12.24 4.54 23.63
C GLY A 115 11.32 3.37 23.25
N ALA A 116 10.02 3.63 23.05
CA ALA A 116 9.06 2.62 22.62
C ALA A 116 9.38 2.07 21.22
N LEU A 117 9.75 2.95 20.28
CA LEU A 117 10.17 2.54 18.94
C LEU A 117 11.46 1.70 18.99
N LEU A 118 12.44 2.07 19.80
CA LEU A 118 13.66 1.28 19.98
C LEU A 118 13.36 -0.10 20.58
N ALA A 119 12.50 -0.18 21.58
CA ALA A 119 12.05 -1.45 22.14
C ALA A 119 11.34 -2.32 21.08
N ALA A 120 10.48 -1.72 20.26
CA ALA A 120 9.82 -2.40 19.16
C ALA A 120 10.80 -2.89 18.08
N ALA A 121 11.81 -2.09 17.73
CA ALA A 121 12.86 -2.47 16.79
C ALA A 121 13.68 -3.67 17.30
N LEU A 122 14.03 -3.68 18.59
CA LEU A 122 14.72 -4.80 19.22
C LEU A 122 13.85 -6.06 19.27
N ALA A 123 12.57 -5.92 19.60
CA ALA A 123 11.62 -7.03 19.60
C ALA A 123 11.45 -7.62 18.18
N ALA A 124 11.31 -6.78 17.15
CA ALA A 124 11.24 -7.20 15.76
C ALA A 124 12.54 -7.87 15.32
N LEU A 125 13.71 -7.34 15.69
CA LEU A 125 15.00 -7.95 15.39
C LEU A 125 15.16 -9.32 16.05
N ALA A 126 14.66 -9.51 17.28
CA ALA A 126 14.67 -10.81 17.95
C ALA A 126 13.83 -11.86 17.20
N LEU A 127 12.76 -11.45 16.51
CA LEU A 127 11.96 -12.34 15.64
C LEU A 127 12.74 -12.77 14.39
N ALA A 128 13.66 -11.95 13.88
CA ALA A 128 14.49 -12.30 12.72
C ALA A 128 15.42 -13.50 12.99
N VAL A 129 15.71 -13.79 14.27
CA VAL A 129 16.64 -14.85 14.70
C VAL A 129 15.92 -16.19 14.95
N ARG A 130 14.58 -16.22 15.06
CA ARG A 130 13.82 -17.45 15.35
C ARG A 130 13.59 -18.33 14.10
N PRO A 131 13.65 -19.67 14.19
CA PRO A 131 13.39 -20.57 13.05
C PRO A 131 11.96 -20.37 12.49
N HIS A 132 11.84 -20.22 11.17
CA HIS A 132 10.72 -19.56 10.49
C HIS A 132 9.56 -20.47 10.07
N ALA A 133 8.67 -20.83 10.99
CA ALA A 133 7.33 -21.35 10.62
C ALA A 133 6.46 -20.31 9.87
N ALA A 134 6.80 -19.02 9.99
CA ALA A 134 6.09 -17.93 9.33
C ALA A 134 6.48 -17.72 7.86
N ALA A 135 7.61 -18.28 7.40
CA ALA A 135 8.02 -18.17 5.99
C ALA A 135 7.18 -19.10 5.11
N ASP A 136 6.91 -20.32 5.60
CA ASP A 136 6.12 -21.33 4.90
C ASP A 136 4.65 -20.89 4.72
N SER A 137 4.07 -20.21 5.71
CA SER A 137 2.67 -19.78 5.66
C SER A 137 2.39 -18.69 4.62
N ILE A 138 3.41 -17.92 4.22
CA ILE A 138 3.29 -16.87 3.19
C ILE A 138 4.04 -17.23 1.90
N GLY A 139 4.64 -18.42 1.82
CA GLY A 139 5.42 -18.89 0.68
C GLY A 139 6.61 -17.99 0.32
N ALA A 140 7.22 -17.36 1.33
CA ALA A 140 8.36 -16.47 1.14
C ALA A 140 9.67 -17.18 1.46
N ASP A 141 10.74 -16.84 0.73
CA ASP A 141 12.10 -17.25 1.10
C ASP A 141 12.42 -16.76 2.53
N PRO A 142 12.81 -17.67 3.45
CA PRO A 142 13.23 -17.29 4.79
C PRO A 142 14.30 -16.19 4.82
N ALA A 143 15.23 -16.17 3.86
CA ALA A 143 16.26 -15.13 3.77
C ALA A 143 15.67 -13.76 3.43
N LEU A 144 14.70 -13.71 2.51
CA LEU A 144 13.97 -12.50 2.17
C LEU A 144 13.18 -11.97 3.37
N LEU A 145 12.47 -12.85 4.09
CA LEU A 145 11.72 -12.46 5.28
C LEU A 145 12.64 -11.85 6.35
N ARG A 146 13.81 -12.45 6.62
CA ARG A 146 14.82 -11.88 7.52
C ARG A 146 15.29 -10.50 7.07
N ALA A 147 15.59 -10.34 5.78
CA ALA A 147 16.04 -9.06 5.24
C ALA A 147 14.96 -7.97 5.42
N LEU A 148 13.69 -8.28 5.19
CA LEU A 148 12.58 -7.35 5.41
C LEU A 148 12.42 -6.97 6.89
N ILE A 149 12.56 -7.93 7.81
CA ILE A 149 12.52 -7.65 9.25
C ILE A 149 13.69 -6.75 9.66
N ILE A 150 14.91 -7.03 9.20
CA ILE A 150 16.10 -6.21 9.49
C ILE A 150 15.91 -4.79 8.97
N LEU A 151 15.43 -4.61 7.73
CA LEU A 151 15.17 -3.29 7.16
C LEU A 151 14.09 -2.53 7.94
N ALA A 152 13.01 -3.21 8.34
CA ALA A 152 11.95 -2.61 9.17
C ALA A 152 12.49 -2.21 10.55
N SER A 153 13.27 -3.07 11.21
CA SER A 153 13.91 -2.77 12.50
C SER A 153 14.88 -1.59 12.39
N ALA A 154 15.69 -1.53 11.33
CA ALA A 154 16.59 -0.41 11.08
C ALA A 154 15.83 0.92 10.89
N LEU A 155 14.71 0.89 10.15
CA LEU A 155 13.84 2.05 9.95
C LEU A 155 13.28 2.54 11.29
N ILE A 156 12.70 1.62 12.07
CA ILE A 156 12.10 1.93 13.37
C ILE A 156 13.18 2.45 14.34
N ALA A 157 14.38 1.85 14.33
CA ALA A 157 15.50 2.27 15.16
C ALA A 157 16.04 3.66 14.77
N ALA A 158 16.10 4.00 13.49
CA ALA A 158 16.49 5.33 13.02
C ALA A 158 15.51 6.41 13.51
N LEU A 159 14.20 6.16 13.37
CA LEU A 159 13.16 7.03 13.90
C LEU A 159 13.21 7.14 15.44
N GLY A 160 13.36 6.01 16.12
CA GLY A 160 13.39 5.93 17.58
C GLY A 160 14.59 6.66 18.19
N SER A 161 15.79 6.41 17.66
CA SER A 161 17.04 7.06 18.08
C SER A 161 16.96 8.57 17.91
N ALA A 162 16.43 9.03 16.79
CA ALA A 162 16.27 10.45 16.50
C ALA A 162 15.30 11.13 17.47
N GLN A 163 14.16 10.51 17.77
CA GLN A 163 13.22 11.06 18.74
C GLN A 163 13.75 11.06 20.18
N LEU A 164 14.57 10.07 20.54
CA LEU A 164 15.21 10.01 21.85
C LEU A 164 16.26 11.12 22.02
N TYR A 165 17.08 11.36 20.98
CA TYR A 165 18.23 12.26 21.05
C TYR A 165 17.91 13.71 20.68
N ALA A 166 17.08 13.97 19.66
CA ALA A 166 16.81 15.31 19.14
C ALA A 166 16.40 16.33 20.20
N PRO A 167 15.52 16.02 21.19
CA PRO A 167 15.11 16.99 22.22
C PRO A 167 16.25 17.58 23.07
N SER A 168 17.41 16.93 23.10
CA SER A 168 18.61 17.36 23.84
C SER A 168 19.70 17.95 22.94
N ALA A 169 19.53 17.90 21.62
CA ALA A 169 20.54 18.28 20.67
C ALA A 169 20.55 19.79 20.40
N ARG A 170 21.71 20.33 20.00
CA ARG A 170 21.84 21.73 19.56
C ARG A 170 21.09 22.02 18.26
N ARG A 171 20.96 21.02 17.38
CA ARG A 171 20.29 21.15 16.06
C ARG A 171 19.27 20.03 15.87
N PRO A 172 18.14 20.05 16.61
CA PRO A 172 17.14 18.96 16.58
C PRO A 172 16.54 18.74 15.19
N ALA A 173 16.33 19.82 14.42
CA ALA A 173 15.77 19.75 13.07
C ALA A 173 16.64 18.92 12.11
N LEU A 174 17.98 19.01 12.21
CA LEU A 174 18.88 18.22 11.37
C LEU A 174 18.81 16.73 11.70
N ILE A 175 18.72 16.38 12.98
CA ILE A 175 18.62 14.98 13.43
C ILE A 175 17.31 14.35 12.95
N LEU A 176 16.18 15.05 13.15
CA LEU A 176 14.88 14.58 12.71
C LEU A 176 14.81 14.52 11.16
N GLY A 177 15.39 15.51 10.47
CA GLY A 177 15.57 15.54 9.03
C GLY A 177 16.31 14.32 8.48
N ALA A 178 17.51 14.06 9.00
CA ALA A 178 18.34 12.93 8.62
C ALA A 178 17.64 11.60 8.89
N ALA A 179 16.96 11.46 10.02
CA ALA A 179 16.21 10.26 10.38
C ALA A 179 15.01 10.02 9.46
N GLY A 180 14.29 11.07 9.07
CA GLY A 180 13.22 10.98 8.09
C GLY A 180 13.72 10.56 6.70
N LEU A 181 14.85 11.11 6.26
CA LEU A 181 15.51 10.69 5.01
C LEU A 181 15.93 9.21 5.08
N ALA A 182 16.59 8.80 6.16
CA ALA A 182 17.00 7.42 6.38
C ALA A 182 15.78 6.47 6.40
N ALA A 183 14.69 6.86 7.07
CA ALA A 183 13.44 6.10 7.08
C ALA A 183 12.84 5.97 5.68
N GLY A 184 12.86 7.03 4.86
CA GLY A 184 12.42 6.99 3.47
C GLY A 184 13.25 6.02 2.61
N VAL A 185 14.58 6.08 2.72
CA VAL A 185 15.50 5.17 2.02
C VAL A 185 15.28 3.72 2.44
N LEU A 186 15.17 3.45 3.74
CA LEU A 186 14.96 2.10 4.27
C LEU A 186 13.58 1.54 3.88
N ALA A 187 12.53 2.37 3.91
CA ALA A 187 11.20 1.98 3.45
C ALA A 187 11.22 1.63 1.95
N PHE A 188 11.89 2.44 1.13
CA PHE A 188 12.03 2.17 -0.30
C PHE A 188 12.83 0.89 -0.57
N ALA A 189 13.94 0.69 0.14
CA ALA A 189 14.73 -0.53 0.05
C ALA A 189 13.90 -1.78 0.45
N GLY A 190 13.12 -1.68 1.53
CA GLY A 190 12.21 -2.73 1.97
C GLY A 190 11.13 -3.06 0.93
N MET A 191 10.47 -2.05 0.36
CA MET A 191 9.49 -2.25 -0.73
C MET A 191 10.14 -2.89 -1.97
N ARG A 192 11.36 -2.48 -2.31
CA ARG A 192 12.11 -3.04 -3.44
C ARG A 192 12.48 -4.50 -3.20
N ALA A 193 12.88 -4.85 -1.98
CA ALA A 193 13.16 -6.22 -1.58
C ALA A 193 11.89 -7.08 -1.58
N ALA A 194 10.76 -6.55 -1.11
CA ALA A 194 9.47 -7.23 -1.09
C ALA A 194 8.81 -7.38 -2.48
N SER A 195 9.39 -6.77 -3.54
CA SER A 195 8.83 -6.79 -4.90
C SER A 195 8.46 -8.20 -5.40
N PRO A 196 9.25 -9.27 -5.20
CA PRO A 196 8.87 -10.62 -5.66
C PRO A 196 7.60 -11.18 -5.00
N LEU A 197 7.26 -10.69 -3.80
CA LEU A 197 6.09 -11.15 -3.03
C LEU A 197 4.79 -10.42 -3.41
N ILE A 198 4.88 -9.33 -4.17
CA ILE A 198 3.74 -8.43 -4.41
C ILE A 198 3.57 -8.14 -5.90
N SER A 199 4.66 -8.03 -6.65
CA SER A 199 4.66 -7.61 -8.04
C SER A 199 4.29 -8.74 -8.99
N ALA A 200 3.45 -8.44 -9.98
CA ALA A 200 3.16 -9.33 -11.09
C ALA A 200 4.28 -9.34 -12.17
N LYS A 201 5.35 -8.55 -11.98
CA LYS A 201 6.35 -8.25 -13.04
C LYS A 201 6.94 -9.49 -13.69
N GLU A 202 7.44 -10.44 -12.92
CA GLU A 202 8.12 -11.63 -13.47
C GLU A 202 7.16 -12.53 -14.24
N LEU A 203 5.97 -12.78 -13.70
CA LEU A 203 4.88 -13.48 -14.41
C LEU A 203 4.55 -12.77 -15.73
N SER A 204 4.45 -11.46 -15.69
CA SER A 204 4.07 -10.65 -16.85
C SER A 204 5.14 -10.67 -17.95
N LEU A 205 6.42 -10.66 -17.56
CA LEU A 205 7.55 -10.82 -18.48
C LEU A 205 7.60 -12.23 -19.08
N ALA A 206 7.24 -13.26 -18.32
CA ALA A 206 7.10 -14.61 -18.84
C ALA A 206 5.98 -14.69 -19.90
N VAL A 207 4.83 -14.05 -19.65
CA VAL A 207 3.76 -13.91 -20.66
C VAL A 207 4.26 -13.14 -21.88
N ARG A 208 5.01 -12.04 -21.72
CA ARG A 208 5.58 -11.28 -22.86
C ARG A 208 6.47 -12.16 -23.74
N GLY A 209 7.32 -12.99 -23.12
CA GLY A 209 8.26 -13.84 -23.84
C GLY A 209 7.62 -15.06 -24.50
N ALA A 210 6.47 -15.54 -24.00
CA ALA A 210 5.82 -16.76 -24.47
C ALA A 210 4.62 -16.51 -25.40
N ALA A 211 3.86 -15.44 -25.20
CA ALA A 211 2.61 -15.20 -25.92
C ALA A 211 2.84 -14.65 -27.34
N GLY A 212 2.30 -15.35 -28.34
CA GLY A 212 2.23 -14.95 -29.75
C GLY A 212 1.05 -14.02 -30.07
N ALA A 213 0.90 -13.57 -31.32
CA ALA A 213 -0.12 -12.59 -31.70
C ALA A 213 -1.57 -13.10 -31.53
N GLY A 214 -1.80 -14.41 -31.69
CA GLY A 214 -3.11 -15.06 -31.51
C GLY A 214 -3.40 -15.56 -30.10
N ASP A 215 -2.45 -15.43 -29.17
CA ASP A 215 -2.61 -15.92 -27.80
C ASP A 215 -3.38 -14.94 -26.92
N HIS A 216 -4.07 -15.47 -25.92
CA HIS A 216 -4.93 -14.72 -25.01
C HIS A 216 -4.36 -14.63 -23.60
N VAL A 217 -4.63 -13.51 -22.91
CA VAL A 217 -4.19 -13.31 -21.51
C VAL A 217 -5.40 -13.10 -20.62
N TRP A 218 -5.61 -14.02 -19.68
CA TRP A 218 -6.75 -14.02 -18.76
C TRP A 218 -6.28 -13.89 -17.31
N THR A 219 -7.16 -13.43 -16.43
CA THR A 219 -6.95 -13.50 -14.98
C THR A 219 -8.06 -14.27 -14.29
N TYR A 220 -7.74 -14.96 -13.20
CA TYR A 220 -8.70 -15.76 -12.42
C TYR A 220 -8.68 -15.38 -10.94
N GLY A 221 -9.86 -15.05 -10.40
CA GLY A 221 -10.09 -14.67 -8.99
C GLY A 221 -9.47 -13.34 -8.56
N THR A 222 -8.72 -12.67 -9.43
CA THR A 222 -8.03 -11.41 -9.15
C THR A 222 -7.70 -10.65 -10.44
N TYR A 223 -7.33 -9.38 -10.33
CA TYR A 223 -6.76 -8.60 -11.42
C TYR A 223 -5.37 -8.10 -11.05
N LEU A 224 -4.39 -8.46 -11.88
CA LEU A 224 -2.99 -8.11 -11.68
C LEU A 224 -2.70 -6.82 -12.45
N HIS A 225 -2.77 -5.66 -11.79
CA HIS A 225 -2.57 -4.36 -12.45
C HIS A 225 -1.24 -4.23 -13.22
N GLY A 226 -0.18 -4.91 -12.77
CA GLY A 226 1.11 -4.93 -13.46
C GLY A 226 1.12 -5.80 -14.73
N LEU A 227 0.18 -6.74 -14.87
CA LEU A 227 0.11 -7.67 -15.99
C LEU A 227 0.04 -6.96 -17.33
N PRO A 228 -0.91 -6.06 -17.59
CA PRO A 228 -0.98 -5.40 -18.90
C PRO A 228 0.23 -4.52 -19.20
N PHE A 229 0.77 -3.84 -18.19
CA PHE A 229 1.94 -2.99 -18.33
C PHE A 229 3.20 -3.77 -18.70
N TYR A 230 3.56 -4.80 -17.92
CA TYR A 230 4.80 -5.55 -18.12
C TYR A 230 4.68 -6.61 -19.22
N SER A 231 3.50 -7.17 -19.48
CA SER A 231 3.33 -8.09 -20.62
C SER A 231 3.26 -7.35 -21.95
N GLY A 232 2.84 -6.09 -21.96
CA GLY A 232 2.49 -5.37 -23.19
C GLY A 232 1.22 -5.94 -23.85
N ARG A 233 0.45 -6.74 -23.12
CA ARG A 233 -0.78 -7.39 -23.60
C ARG A 233 -1.97 -6.89 -22.82
N ARG A 234 -3.13 -6.79 -23.46
CA ARG A 234 -4.38 -6.52 -22.76
C ARG A 234 -4.83 -7.81 -22.05
N VAL A 235 -5.41 -7.68 -20.86
CA VAL A 235 -6.15 -8.78 -20.24
C VAL A 235 -7.48 -8.93 -20.98
N ASP A 236 -7.65 -10.01 -21.72
CA ASP A 236 -8.82 -10.26 -22.57
C ASP A 236 -10.05 -10.60 -21.73
N LYS A 237 -9.88 -11.43 -20.69
CA LYS A 237 -10.97 -11.82 -19.79
C LYS A 237 -10.54 -11.88 -18.33
N MET A 238 -11.45 -11.47 -17.45
CA MET A 238 -11.35 -11.49 -15.99
C MET A 238 -12.39 -12.46 -15.44
N VAL A 239 -11.94 -13.60 -14.95
CA VAL A 239 -12.79 -14.64 -14.35
C VAL A 239 -12.88 -14.40 -12.84
N TYR A 240 -14.08 -14.39 -12.28
CA TYR A 240 -14.35 -14.08 -10.86
C TYR A 240 -13.72 -12.78 -10.34
N PHE A 241 -13.53 -11.80 -11.22
CA PHE A 241 -13.10 -10.47 -10.82
C PHE A 241 -13.90 -9.40 -11.55
N VAL A 242 -14.44 -8.45 -10.77
CA VAL A 242 -15.07 -7.24 -11.30
C VAL A 242 -14.37 -6.02 -10.71
N GLY A 243 -14.27 -5.94 -9.37
CA GLY A 243 -13.56 -4.87 -8.68
C GLY A 243 -13.93 -3.47 -9.18
N GLU A 244 -12.92 -2.70 -9.53
CA GLU A 244 -13.02 -1.36 -10.12
C GLU A 244 -13.66 -1.34 -11.52
N PHE A 245 -13.71 -2.46 -12.23
CA PHE A 245 -14.30 -2.58 -13.57
C PHE A 245 -15.83 -2.72 -13.57
N HIS A 246 -16.48 -2.56 -12.42
CA HIS A 246 -17.95 -2.55 -12.33
C HIS A 246 -18.60 -1.37 -13.08
N TYR A 247 -17.85 -0.37 -13.53
CA TYR A 247 -18.34 0.65 -14.48
C TYR A 247 -18.35 0.10 -15.91
N PRO A 248 -17.20 -0.28 -16.52
CA PRO A 248 -17.17 -0.94 -17.83
C PRO A 248 -18.11 -2.14 -17.94
N LYS A 249 -18.26 -2.96 -16.88
CA LYS A 249 -19.14 -4.13 -16.89
C LYS A 249 -20.62 -3.79 -17.20
N ARG A 250 -21.06 -2.55 -16.94
CA ARG A 250 -22.43 -2.11 -17.26
C ARG A 250 -22.63 -1.89 -18.75
N GLU A 251 -21.55 -1.73 -19.51
CA GLU A 251 -21.60 -1.51 -20.95
C GLU A 251 -21.54 -2.85 -21.69
N ALA A 252 -22.52 -3.09 -22.55
CA ALA A 252 -22.66 -4.36 -23.28
C ALA A 252 -21.39 -4.73 -24.07
N VAL A 253 -20.67 -3.74 -24.61
CA VAL A 253 -19.42 -3.92 -25.36
C VAL A 253 -18.30 -4.58 -24.55
N TYR A 254 -18.33 -4.48 -23.22
CA TYR A 254 -17.33 -5.09 -22.34
C TYR A 254 -17.83 -6.31 -21.58
N ALA A 255 -19.10 -6.69 -21.74
CA ALA A 255 -19.71 -7.79 -20.98
C ALA A 255 -18.93 -9.10 -21.13
N GLU A 256 -18.47 -9.41 -22.33
CA GLU A 256 -17.72 -10.64 -22.61
C GLU A 256 -16.34 -10.70 -21.93
N ARG A 257 -15.81 -9.58 -21.46
CA ARG A 257 -14.51 -9.52 -20.75
C ARG A 257 -14.62 -10.02 -19.31
N PHE A 258 -15.82 -10.31 -18.83
CA PHE A 258 -16.04 -10.90 -17.52
C PHE A 258 -16.51 -12.34 -17.68
N GLY A 259 -16.26 -13.17 -16.67
CA GLY A 259 -16.68 -14.57 -16.69
C GLY A 259 -16.64 -15.23 -15.32
N ASP A 260 -17.12 -16.47 -15.32
CA ASP A 260 -17.10 -17.44 -14.23
C ASP A 260 -16.45 -18.73 -14.75
N ASP A 261 -16.64 -19.85 -14.05
CA ASP A 261 -16.09 -21.15 -14.44
C ASP A 261 -16.51 -21.60 -15.84
N ASN A 262 -17.69 -21.21 -16.33
CA ASN A 262 -18.13 -21.57 -17.67
C ASN A 262 -17.25 -20.91 -18.76
N ALA A 263 -16.55 -19.83 -18.42
CA ALA A 263 -15.57 -19.26 -19.34
C ALA A 263 -14.31 -20.13 -19.43
N VAL A 264 -13.94 -20.82 -18.34
CA VAL A 264 -12.78 -21.73 -18.29
C VAL A 264 -13.07 -23.01 -19.07
N THR A 265 -14.30 -23.52 -19.02
CA THR A 265 -14.72 -24.69 -19.81
C THR A 265 -14.77 -24.43 -21.31
N ALA A 266 -14.60 -23.19 -21.76
CA ALA A 266 -14.47 -22.82 -23.17
C ALA A 266 -13.01 -22.63 -23.62
N LEU A 267 -12.02 -22.97 -22.77
CA LEU A 267 -10.61 -22.84 -23.09
C LEU A 267 -10.07 -24.06 -23.86
N PRO A 268 -9.15 -23.86 -24.82
CA PRO A 268 -8.63 -22.57 -25.27
C PRO A 268 -9.58 -21.94 -26.30
N ARG A 269 -9.61 -20.61 -26.36
CA ARG A 269 -10.32 -19.93 -27.45
C ARG A 269 -9.65 -20.24 -28.80
N ARG A 270 -10.46 -20.34 -29.86
CA ARG A 270 -9.96 -20.50 -31.25
C ARG A 270 -8.91 -19.43 -31.55
N GLY A 271 -7.70 -19.85 -31.96
CA GLY A 271 -6.68 -18.94 -32.48
C GLY A 271 -5.35 -18.88 -31.70
N GLY A 272 -5.18 -19.62 -30.61
CA GLY A 272 -3.90 -19.67 -29.90
C GLY A 272 -3.98 -20.27 -28.51
N LYS A 273 -2.88 -20.16 -27.76
CA LYS A 273 -2.78 -20.55 -26.36
C LYS A 273 -3.48 -19.52 -25.48
N THR A 274 -3.96 -19.95 -24.32
CA THR A 274 -4.46 -19.03 -23.28
C THR A 274 -3.58 -19.07 -22.06
N PHE A 275 -3.06 -17.91 -21.68
CA PHE A 275 -2.27 -17.69 -20.47
C PHE A 275 -3.20 -17.19 -19.35
N VAL A 276 -3.39 -17.99 -18.30
CA VAL A 276 -4.28 -17.64 -17.18
C VAL A 276 -3.44 -17.33 -15.94
N ALA A 277 -3.47 -16.06 -15.52
CA ALA A 277 -2.77 -15.59 -14.32
C ALA A 277 -3.70 -15.58 -13.10
N MET A 278 -3.25 -16.15 -11.99
CA MET A 278 -4.06 -16.28 -10.77
C MET A 278 -3.20 -16.22 -9.50
N LYS A 279 -3.83 -16.10 -8.33
CA LYS A 279 -3.12 -16.35 -7.07
C LYS A 279 -2.86 -17.84 -6.93
N THR A 280 -1.70 -18.23 -6.39
CA THR A 280 -1.32 -19.64 -6.22
C THR A 280 -2.35 -20.46 -5.45
N ARG A 281 -3.04 -19.87 -4.47
CA ARG A 281 -4.11 -20.54 -3.72
C ARG A 281 -5.32 -20.95 -4.56
N GLU A 282 -5.56 -20.30 -5.70
CA GLU A 282 -6.70 -20.60 -6.58
C GLU A 282 -6.39 -21.80 -7.49
N ARG A 283 -5.11 -22.19 -7.59
CA ARG A 283 -4.64 -23.25 -8.50
C ARG A 283 -5.35 -24.59 -8.26
N ALA A 284 -5.46 -25.02 -7.01
CA ALA A 284 -6.05 -26.32 -6.68
C ALA A 284 -7.50 -26.43 -7.15
N HIS A 285 -8.28 -25.35 -7.01
CA HIS A 285 -9.64 -25.31 -7.53
C HIS A 285 -9.67 -25.21 -9.06
N PHE A 286 -8.80 -24.38 -9.65
CA PHE A 286 -8.72 -24.21 -11.10
C PHE A 286 -8.41 -25.54 -11.83
N GLU A 287 -7.54 -26.39 -11.26
CA GLU A 287 -7.22 -27.72 -11.80
C GLU A 287 -8.40 -28.70 -11.78
N THR A 288 -9.42 -28.48 -10.94
CA THR A 288 -10.63 -29.32 -10.91
C THR A 288 -11.65 -28.95 -12.00
N LEU A 289 -11.48 -27.82 -12.67
CA LEU A 289 -12.44 -27.34 -13.65
C LEU A 289 -12.32 -28.14 -14.96
N PRO A 290 -13.43 -28.55 -15.57
CA PRO A 290 -13.42 -29.29 -16.83
C PRO A 290 -13.04 -28.34 -17.98
N SER A 291 -11.76 -28.33 -18.39
CA SER A 291 -11.28 -27.60 -19.55
C SER A 291 -11.15 -28.54 -20.77
N PRO A 292 -11.69 -28.18 -21.95
CA PRO A 292 -11.45 -28.93 -23.19
C PRO A 292 -10.00 -28.88 -23.67
N GLY A 293 -9.25 -27.86 -23.27
CA GLY A 293 -7.80 -27.76 -23.48
C GLY A 293 -7.00 -28.45 -22.39
N SER A 294 -5.83 -29.00 -22.76
CA SER A 294 -4.85 -29.50 -21.79
C SER A 294 -4.02 -28.34 -21.23
N ILE A 295 -3.78 -28.37 -19.92
CA ILE A 295 -2.80 -27.46 -19.32
C ILE A 295 -1.42 -27.97 -19.72
N THR A 296 -0.77 -27.27 -20.65
CA THR A 296 0.53 -27.67 -21.21
C THR A 296 1.70 -27.24 -20.32
N GLY A 297 1.47 -26.32 -19.38
CA GLY A 297 2.50 -25.89 -18.45
C GLY A 297 1.96 -25.10 -17.26
N TRP A 298 2.64 -25.28 -16.13
CA TRP A 298 2.45 -24.48 -14.92
C TRP A 298 3.75 -23.82 -14.52
N ARG A 299 3.67 -22.53 -14.20
CA ARG A 299 4.80 -21.77 -13.65
C ARG A 299 4.34 -20.93 -12.48
N GLN A 300 5.09 -20.99 -11.38
CA GLN A 300 4.84 -20.20 -10.19
C GLN A 300 5.82 -19.01 -10.13
N PHE A 301 5.30 -17.84 -9.73
CA PHE A 301 6.03 -16.59 -9.59
C PHE A 301 5.64 -15.95 -8.25
N GLY A 302 6.34 -16.32 -7.17
CA GLY A 302 5.97 -15.90 -5.82
C GLY A 302 4.53 -16.32 -5.47
N PRO A 303 3.63 -15.37 -5.15
CA PRO A 303 2.23 -15.66 -4.82
C PRO A 303 1.33 -15.87 -6.05
N TRP A 304 1.89 -15.79 -7.26
CA TRP A 304 1.15 -15.90 -8.51
C TRP A 304 1.44 -17.23 -9.21
N SER A 305 0.43 -17.76 -9.89
CA SER A 305 0.56 -18.93 -10.76
C SER A 305 0.09 -18.56 -12.17
N LEU A 306 0.77 -19.11 -13.16
CA LEU A 306 0.47 -18.97 -14.58
C LEU A 306 0.21 -20.36 -15.16
N ALA A 307 -1.01 -20.56 -15.67
CA ALA A 307 -1.35 -21.72 -16.49
C ALA A 307 -1.22 -21.35 -17.98
N GLU A 308 -0.64 -22.25 -18.75
CA GLU A 308 -0.66 -22.22 -20.22
C GLU A 308 -1.60 -23.32 -20.71
N ILE A 309 -2.65 -22.93 -21.44
CA ILE A 309 -3.68 -23.84 -21.93
C ILE A 309 -3.66 -23.83 -23.44
N SER A 310 -3.49 -25.01 -24.03
CA SER A 310 -3.48 -25.22 -25.49
C SER A 310 -4.57 -26.21 -25.89
N ALA A 311 -4.95 -26.21 -27.17
CA ALA A 311 -5.96 -27.15 -27.66
C ALA A 311 -5.46 -28.58 -27.42
N ALA A 312 -6.35 -29.48 -27.01
CA ALA A 312 -6.00 -30.90 -26.95
C ALA A 312 -5.63 -31.36 -28.36
N ASN A 313 -4.48 -32.03 -28.49
CA ASN A 313 -4.08 -32.72 -29.72
C ASN A 313 -5.01 -33.90 -30.00
#